data_AF-A0A096D483-F1
#
_entry.id   AF-A0A096D483-F1
#
_cell.length_a   1.000
_cell.length_b   1.000
_cell.length_c   1.000
_cell.angle_alpha   90.00
_cell.angle_beta   90.00
_cell.angle_gamma   90.00
#
_symmetry.space_group_name_H-M   'P 1'
#
loop_
_entity.id
_entity.type
_entity.pdbx_description
1 polymer ?
#
loop_
_entity_poly.entity_id
_entity_poly.type
_entity_poly.pdbx_seq_one_letter_code
_entity_poly.pdbx_strand_id
1 'polypeptide(L)'
;MTREEAIKSLQNIIEYWTYKPTEVEAAKMAIAALRPVSREQVERVWPGCNRCKDPDTAIAWERWGHQYCSQCGRPLSPEAWEELRKRLEALNDGKGD
;
A
#
# COMPACT_ATOMS: atom_id res chain seq x y z
N MET A 1 -2.99 14.61 -13.94
CA MET A 1 -2.16 13.46 -14.29
C MET A 1 -2.34 12.44 -13.18
N THR A 2 -2.95 11.29 -13.45
CA THR A 2 -3.07 10.22 -12.46
C THR A 2 -1.75 9.50 -12.29
N ARG A 3 -1.62 8.76 -11.20
CA ARG A 3 -0.44 7.94 -10.94
C ARG A 3 -0.26 6.85 -12.01
N GLU A 4 -1.33 6.26 -12.54
CA GLU A 4 -1.22 5.31 -13.66
C GLU A 4 -0.75 6.00 -14.95
N GLU A 5 -1.23 7.21 -15.24
CA GLU A 5 -0.78 8.00 -16.39
C GLU A 5 0.72 8.29 -16.31
N ALA A 6 1.23 8.63 -15.12
CA ALA A 6 2.65 8.87 -14.89
C ALA A 6 3.50 7.59 -15.08
N ILE A 7 3.05 6.44 -14.54
CA ILE A 7 3.72 5.15 -14.72
C ILE A 7 3.77 4.78 -16.21
N LYS A 8 2.66 4.94 -16.94
CA LYS A 8 2.58 4.63 -18.37
C LYS A 8 3.50 5.53 -19.19
N SER A 9 3.59 6.82 -18.84
CA SER A 9 4.53 7.75 -19.48
C SER A 9 5.99 7.31 -19.28
N LEU A 10 6.37 6.93 -18.05
CA LEU A 10 7.72 6.45 -17.74
C LEU A 10 8.05 5.12 -18.44
N GLN A 11 7.07 4.21 -18.57
CA GLN A 11 7.23 2.97 -19.33
C GLN A 11 7.48 3.25 -20.82
N ASN A 12 6.71 4.17 -21.41
CA ASN A 12 6.92 4.58 -22.80
C ASN A 12 8.32 5.17 -23.02
N ILE A 13 8.83 5.93 -22.06
CA ILE A 13 10.20 6.47 -22.11
C ILE A 13 11.21 5.32 -22.22
N ILE A 14 11.12 4.32 -21.32
CA ILE A 14 12.00 3.14 -21.30
C ILE A 14 11.92 2.35 -22.61
N GLU A 15 10.72 2.17 -23.15
CA GLU A 15 10.49 1.29 -24.30
C GLU A 15 10.84 1.94 -25.64
N TYR A 16 10.56 3.24 -25.81
CA TYR A 16 10.63 3.89 -27.13
C TYR A 16 11.59 5.07 -27.23
N TRP A 17 12.02 5.70 -26.13
CA TRP A 17 12.67 7.03 -26.20
C TRP A 17 14.13 7.08 -25.72
N THR A 18 14.55 6.24 -24.76
CA THR A 18 15.89 6.36 -24.16
C THR A 18 16.85 5.25 -24.58
N TYR A 19 18.01 5.66 -25.10
CA TYR A 19 19.19 4.81 -25.32
C TYR A 19 20.21 4.89 -24.17
N LYS A 20 20.04 5.82 -23.23
CA LYS A 20 21.00 6.03 -22.14
C LYS A 20 20.62 5.18 -20.91
N PRO A 21 21.50 4.27 -20.47
CA PRO A 21 21.21 3.40 -19.33
C PRO A 21 20.80 4.16 -18.06
N THR A 22 21.38 5.33 -17.81
CA THR A 22 21.08 6.15 -16.63
C THR A 22 19.65 6.69 -16.61
N GLU A 23 19.09 7.03 -17.77
CA GLU A 23 17.71 7.52 -17.88
C GLU A 23 16.70 6.38 -17.71
N VAL A 24 17.02 5.19 -18.24
CA VAL A 24 16.25 3.96 -18.00
C VAL A 24 16.21 3.63 -16.51
N GLU A 25 17.36 3.65 -15.82
CA GLU A 25 17.42 3.36 -14.39
C GLU A 25 16.66 4.39 -13.55
N ALA A 26 16.76 5.68 -13.91
CA ALA A 26 15.97 6.73 -13.26
C ALA A 26 14.46 6.50 -13.45
N ALA A 27 14.01 6.16 -14.67
CA ALA A 27 12.61 5.88 -14.96
C ALA A 27 12.09 4.65 -14.20
N LYS A 28 12.89 3.57 -14.12
CA LYS A 28 12.55 2.37 -13.33
C LYS A 28 12.42 2.70 -11.84
N MET A 29 13.33 3.53 -11.31
CA MET A 29 13.29 3.96 -9.92
C MET A 29 12.05 4.80 -9.62
N ALA A 30 11.70 5.73 -10.51
CA ALA A 30 10.48 6.51 -10.43
C ALA A 30 9.22 5.63 -10.48
N ILE A 31 9.15 4.65 -11.39
CA ILE A 31 8.05 3.68 -11.45
C ILE A 31 7.95 2.89 -10.14
N ALA A 32 9.07 2.44 -9.57
CA ALA A 32 9.09 1.71 -8.32
C ALA A 32 8.57 2.56 -7.14
N ALA A 33 8.95 3.83 -7.07
CA ALA A 33 8.43 4.78 -6.09
C ALA A 33 6.92 5.04 -6.28
N LEU A 34 6.46 5.04 -7.54
CA LEU A 34 5.05 5.17 -7.91
C LEU A 34 4.31 3.83 -7.90
N ARG A 35 4.85 2.70 -7.42
CA ARG A 35 4.08 1.45 -7.36
C ARG A 35 2.98 1.52 -6.30
N PRO A 36 1.87 0.78 -6.50
CA PRO A 36 0.78 0.80 -5.53
C PRO A 36 1.25 0.15 -4.25
N VAL A 37 0.70 0.62 -3.14
CA VAL A 37 1.02 0.04 -1.84
C VAL A 37 0.53 -1.40 -1.88
N SER A 38 1.47 -2.35 -1.92
CA SER A 38 1.13 -3.77 -1.95
C SER A 38 0.68 -4.21 -0.57
N ARG A 39 -0.15 -5.26 -0.51
CA ARG A 39 -0.61 -5.82 0.76
C ARG A 39 0.56 -6.20 1.67
N GLU A 40 1.61 -6.78 1.10
CA GLU A 40 2.83 -7.15 1.82
C GLU A 40 3.55 -5.93 2.42
N GLN A 41 3.52 -4.78 1.73
CA GLN A 41 4.07 -3.53 2.26
C GLN A 41 3.25 -3.02 3.45
N VAL A 42 1.91 -3.08 3.38
CA VAL A 42 1.05 -2.67 4.50
C VAL A 42 1.25 -3.62 5.69
N GLU A 43 1.28 -4.93 5.45
CA GLU A 43 1.49 -5.94 6.50
C GLU A 43 2.84 -5.79 7.21
N ARG A 44 3.89 -5.39 6.47
CA ARG A 44 5.20 -5.08 7.05
C ARG A 44 5.17 -3.88 8.00
N VAL A 45 4.37 -2.85 7.71
CA VAL A 45 4.23 -1.66 8.56
C VAL A 45 3.30 -1.94 9.75
N TRP A 46 2.34 -2.86 9.60
CA TRP A 46 1.42 -3.31 10.66
C TRP A 46 1.62 -4.79 11.03
N PRO A 47 2.77 -5.16 11.64
CA PRO A 47 3.04 -6.55 12.05
C PRO A 47 2.09 -7.03 13.16
N GLY A 48 1.43 -6.11 13.85
CA GLY A 48 0.52 -6.41 14.96
C GLY A 48 1.23 -6.45 16.31
N CYS A 49 0.43 -6.44 17.38
CA CYS A 49 0.93 -6.56 18.75
C CYS A 49 0.64 -7.97 19.31
N ASN A 50 1.06 -8.25 20.55
CA ASN A 50 0.83 -9.54 21.19
C ASN A 50 -0.66 -9.92 21.25
N ARG A 51 -1.56 -8.93 21.45
CA ARG A 51 -3.01 -9.17 21.43
C ARG A 51 -3.55 -9.57 20.06
N CYS A 52 -2.89 -9.21 18.97
CA CYS A 52 -3.28 -9.66 17.63
C CYS A 52 -3.06 -11.17 17.42
N LYS A 53 -2.25 -11.80 18.28
CA LYS A 53 -1.92 -13.22 18.23
C LYS A 53 -2.63 -14.03 19.31
N ASP A 54 -3.40 -13.35 20.16
CA ASP A 54 -4.11 -13.94 21.28
C ASP A 54 -5.49 -14.46 20.82
N PRO A 55 -5.78 -15.77 20.97
CA PRO A 55 -7.04 -16.36 20.52
C PRO A 55 -8.29 -15.80 21.21
N ASP A 56 -8.21 -15.50 22.52
CA ASP A 56 -9.33 -14.96 23.28
C ASP A 56 -9.69 -13.55 22.80
N THR A 57 -8.67 -12.81 22.40
CA THR A 57 -8.83 -11.49 21.80
C THR A 57 -9.50 -11.57 20.41
N ALA A 58 -9.17 -12.58 19.60
CA ALA A 58 -9.81 -12.78 18.30
C ALA A 58 -11.32 -13.05 18.44
N ILE A 59 -11.72 -13.90 19.39
CA ILE A 59 -13.14 -14.19 19.69
C ILE A 59 -13.86 -12.93 20.16
N ALA A 60 -13.22 -12.13 21.00
CA ALA A 60 -13.78 -10.85 21.45
C ALA A 60 -13.94 -9.86 20.29
N TRP A 61 -12.99 -9.77 19.37
CA TRP A 61 -13.11 -8.85 18.24
C TRP A 61 -14.22 -9.23 17.26
N GLU A 62 -14.39 -10.53 17.00
CA GLU A 62 -15.48 -11.03 16.16
C GLU A 62 -16.84 -10.73 16.80
N ARG A 63 -17.01 -11.06 18.08
CA ARG A 63 -18.26 -10.83 18.82
C ARG A 63 -18.67 -9.34 18.88
N TRP A 64 -17.69 -8.44 18.91
CA TRP A 64 -17.92 -7.00 19.06
C TRP A 64 -17.76 -6.23 17.73
N GLY A 65 -17.52 -6.93 16.61
CA GLY A 65 -17.45 -6.36 15.27
C GLY A 65 -16.24 -5.46 14.99
N HIS A 66 -15.13 -5.64 15.71
CA HIS A 66 -13.93 -4.82 15.49
C HIS A 66 -13.29 -5.11 14.13
N GLN A 67 -13.08 -4.06 13.34
CA GLN A 67 -12.36 -4.14 12.05
C GLN A 67 -10.84 -3.97 12.20
N TYR A 68 -10.40 -3.26 13.25
CA TYR A 68 -9.01 -2.97 13.55
C TYR A 68 -8.70 -3.27 15.02
N CYS A 69 -7.46 -3.69 15.30
CA CYS A 69 -6.97 -3.89 16.65
C CYS A 69 -7.01 -2.58 17.43
N SER A 70 -7.72 -2.57 18.57
CA SER A 70 -7.83 -1.37 19.42
C SER A 70 -6.50 -0.94 20.06
N GLN A 71 -5.48 -1.79 20.08
CA GLN A 71 -4.19 -1.49 20.69
C GLN A 71 -3.16 -0.94 19.70
N CYS A 72 -3.12 -1.46 18.48
CA CYS A 72 -2.08 -1.11 17.50
C CYS A 72 -2.61 -0.72 16.12
N GLY A 73 -3.92 -0.76 15.90
CA GLY A 73 -4.56 -0.40 14.63
C GLY A 73 -4.39 -1.43 13.52
N ARG A 74 -3.80 -2.61 13.77
CA ARG A 74 -3.67 -3.66 12.75
C ARG A 74 -5.06 -4.10 12.25
N PRO A 75 -5.30 -4.17 10.93
CA PRO A 75 -6.54 -4.72 10.40
C PRO A 75 -6.74 -6.18 10.81
N LEU A 76 -7.98 -6.53 11.14
CA LEU A 76 -8.34 -7.84 11.68
C LEU A 76 -8.92 -8.78 10.63
N SER A 77 -9.45 -8.24 9.53
CA SER A 77 -10.02 -9.00 8.43
C SER A 77 -9.37 -8.65 7.08
N PRO A 78 -9.46 -9.53 6.06
CA PRO A 78 -9.03 -9.22 4.70
C PRO A 78 -9.67 -7.95 4.12
N GLU A 79 -10.94 -7.68 4.45
CA GLU A 79 -11.67 -6.50 4.00
C GLU A 79 -11.09 -5.23 4.61
N ALA A 80 -10.75 -5.26 5.91
CA ALA A 80 -10.11 -4.14 6.59
C ALA A 80 -8.68 -3.88 6.05
N TRP A 81 -7.96 -4.94 5.66
CA TRP A 81 -6.67 -4.81 4.97
C TRP A 81 -6.81 -4.10 3.62
N GLU A 82 -7.82 -4.50 2.85
CA GLU A 82 -8.09 -3.92 1.53
C GLU A 82 -8.55 -2.47 1.62
N GLU A 83 -9.39 -2.13 2.61
CA GLU A 83 -9.80 -0.76 2.87
C GLU A 83 -8.61 0.13 3.27
N LEU A 84 -7.74 -0.36 4.18
CA LEU A 84 -6.53 0.35 4.56
C LEU A 84 -5.62 0.59 3.35
N ARG A 85 -5.43 -0.43 2.50
CA ARG A 85 -4.67 -0.30 1.26
C ARG A 85 -5.22 0.80 0.36
N LYS A 86 -6.53 0.82 0.12
CA LYS A 86 -7.19 1.88 -0.68
C LYS A 86 -7.01 3.27 -0.09
N ARG A 87 -7.10 3.42 1.23
CA ARG A 87 -6.85 4.70 1.92
C ARG A 87 -5.41 5.16 1.72
N LEU A 88 -4.44 4.25 1.83
CA LEU A 88 -3.03 4.56 1.61
C LEU A 88 -2.73 4.91 0.14
N GLU A 89 -3.40 4.25 -0.79
CA GLU A 89 -3.33 4.61 -2.21
C GLU A 89 -3.87 6.01 -2.48
N ALA A 90 -5.03 6.35 -1.91
CA ALA A 90 -5.63 7.68 -2.05
C ALA A 90 -4.75 8.80 -1.45
N LEU A 91 -3.98 8.53 -0.39
CA LEU A 91 -3.02 9.49 0.16
C LEU A 91 -1.84 9.78 -0.78
N ASN A 92 -1.41 8.79 -1.55
CA ASN A 92 -0.33 8.95 -2.53
C ASN A 92 -0.78 9.69 -3.81
N ASP A 93 -2.09 9.81 -4.04
CA ASP A 93 -2.65 10.48 -5.21
C ASP A 93 -2.74 12.01 -5.06
N GLY A 94 -2.21 12.58 -3.97
CA GLY A 94 -1.78 13.98 -3.94
C GLY A 94 -2.88 15.03 -4.11
N LYS A 95 -4.11 14.78 -3.64
CA LYS A 95 -5.05 15.88 -3.33
C LYS A 95 -4.71 16.43 -1.94
N GLY A 96 -3.64 17.21 -1.87
CA GLY A 96 -3.52 18.24 -0.83
C GLY A 96 -4.40 19.41 -1.27
N ASP A 97 -5.28 19.86 -0.38
CA ASP A 97 -6.05 21.10 -0.55
C ASP A 97 -5.13 22.33 -0.72
#